data_AF-L1J3T4-F1
#
_entry.id   AF-L1J3T4-F1
#
_cell.length_a   1.000
_cell.length_b   1.000
_cell.length_c   1.000
_cell.angle_alpha   90.00
_cell.angle_beta   90.00
_cell.angle_gamma   90.00
#
_symmetry.space_group_name_H-M   'P 1'
#
loop_
_entity.id
_entity.type
_entity.pdbx_description
1 polymer ?
#
loop_
_entity_poly.entity_id
_entity_poly.type
_entity_poly.pdbx_seq_one_letter_code
_entity_poly.pdbx_strand_id
1 'polypeptide(L)'
;MLLLGEQAKADKIALLAMLLQEEHKEKELALKDNERELALKDKELEIQLVMKEKEMVINNKELEMQLAINNAVNNKELEMQLAINNAVNNKELEMQLVIRDKDMAHAIQMNKFKRQLSYVTRRYLLEKLFFEVFSLVDSQDLLAQQALAKLSTSQRKRFKPKSMSMTELNRLLLANDDLRIAAWKYMGLPQDLRLPHFDESPELLYGILSEAMHSSNGAYVYISDQAPAVEAEFFKNLARVFRKELEIYNQDLAEHAIQEEGVQARVADASA
;
A
#
# COMPACT_ATOMS: atom_id res chain seq x y z
N MET A 1 -98.97 -101.41 -29.41
CA MET A 1 -98.45 -100.20 -30.09
C MET A 1 -98.59 -98.92 -29.22
N LEU A 2 -98.48 -99.00 -27.88
CA LEU A 2 -98.54 -97.81 -26.99
C LEU A 2 -97.35 -97.69 -26.02
N LEU A 3 -96.53 -98.76 -25.85
CA LEU A 3 -95.38 -98.79 -24.93
C LEU A 3 -94.04 -98.28 -25.52
N LEU A 4 -93.91 -98.23 -26.85
CA LEU A 4 -92.67 -97.79 -27.53
C LEU A 4 -92.53 -96.26 -27.62
N GLY A 5 -93.63 -95.50 -27.47
CA GLY A 5 -93.63 -94.04 -27.52
C GLY A 5 -93.26 -93.36 -26.20
N GLU A 6 -93.44 -94.03 -25.06
CA GLU A 6 -93.07 -93.52 -23.74
C GLU A 6 -91.59 -93.72 -23.43
N GLN A 7 -91.01 -94.85 -23.86
CA GLN A 7 -89.57 -95.13 -23.73
C GLN A 7 -88.72 -94.10 -24.52
N ALA A 8 -89.10 -93.79 -25.76
CA ALA A 8 -88.40 -92.79 -26.57
C ALA A 8 -88.52 -91.36 -26.02
N LYS A 9 -89.58 -91.04 -25.26
CA LYS A 9 -89.70 -89.77 -24.53
C LYS A 9 -88.80 -89.75 -23.30
N ALA A 10 -88.73 -90.84 -22.54
CA ALA A 10 -87.85 -90.96 -21.38
C ALA A 10 -86.37 -90.85 -21.78
N ASP A 11 -85.95 -91.51 -22.87
CA ASP A 11 -84.58 -91.45 -23.39
C ASP A 11 -84.23 -90.03 -23.88
N LYS A 12 -85.19 -89.33 -24.52
CA LYS A 12 -85.01 -87.95 -24.96
C LYS A 12 -84.89 -86.96 -23.79
N ILE A 13 -85.63 -87.18 -22.71
CA ILE A 13 -85.53 -86.39 -21.46
C ILE A 13 -84.19 -86.65 -20.76
N ALA A 14 -83.73 -87.90 -20.70
CA ALA A 14 -82.43 -88.26 -20.12
C ALA A 14 -81.26 -87.64 -20.91
N LEU A 15 -81.32 -87.68 -22.24
CA LEU A 15 -80.34 -87.03 -23.11
C LEU A 15 -80.32 -85.50 -22.90
N LEU A 16 -81.49 -84.87 -22.78
CA LEU A 16 -81.62 -83.44 -22.47
C LEU A 16 -81.05 -83.10 -21.10
N ALA A 17 -81.30 -83.92 -20.08
CA ALA A 17 -80.78 -83.72 -18.73
C ALA A 17 -79.25 -83.86 -18.67
N MET A 18 -78.67 -84.82 -19.41
CA MET A 18 -77.21 -84.96 -19.56
C MET A 18 -76.59 -83.75 -20.24
N LEU A 19 -77.17 -83.28 -21.36
CA LEU A 19 -76.70 -82.09 -22.07
C LEU A 19 -76.79 -80.84 -21.20
N LEU A 20 -77.87 -80.67 -20.43
CA LEU A 20 -78.01 -79.59 -19.44
C LEU A 20 -76.97 -79.68 -18.32
N GLN A 21 -76.64 -80.88 -17.86
CA GLN A 21 -75.63 -81.11 -16.83
C GLN A 21 -74.21 -80.84 -17.36
N GLU A 22 -73.94 -81.19 -18.62
CA GLU A 22 -72.70 -80.90 -19.31
C GLU A 22 -72.54 -79.38 -19.54
N GLU A 23 -73.58 -78.71 -20.02
CA GLU A 23 -73.61 -77.25 -20.16
C GLU A 23 -73.41 -76.53 -18.81
N HIS A 24 -73.98 -77.06 -17.72
CA HIS A 24 -73.77 -76.52 -16.37
C HIS A 24 -72.32 -76.71 -15.90
N LYS A 25 -71.71 -77.87 -16.16
CA LYS A 25 -70.30 -78.13 -15.84
C LYS A 25 -69.36 -77.25 -16.64
N GLU A 26 -69.62 -77.05 -17.93
CA GLU A 26 -68.83 -76.14 -18.77
C GLU A 26 -68.93 -74.69 -18.28
N LYS A 27 -70.13 -74.22 -17.93
CA LYS A 27 -70.31 -72.88 -17.34
C LYS A 27 -69.60 -72.72 -16.01
N GLU A 28 -69.63 -73.75 -15.15
CA GLU A 28 -68.92 -73.73 -13.86
C GLU A 28 -67.40 -73.72 -14.04
N LEU A 29 -66.87 -74.47 -15.01
CA LEU A 29 -65.45 -74.47 -15.35
C LEU A 29 -65.02 -73.11 -15.91
N ALA A 30 -65.79 -72.54 -16.84
CA ALA A 30 -65.53 -71.22 -17.39
C ALA A 30 -65.59 -70.12 -16.32
N LEU A 31 -66.50 -70.22 -15.35
CA LEU A 31 -66.56 -69.31 -14.22
C LEU A 31 -65.29 -69.41 -13.36
N LYS A 32 -64.84 -70.63 -13.02
CA LYS A 32 -63.61 -70.87 -12.26
C LYS A 32 -62.36 -70.37 -12.98
N ASP A 33 -62.30 -70.52 -14.29
CA ASP A 33 -61.18 -70.01 -15.10
C ASP A 33 -61.19 -68.48 -15.17
N ASN A 34 -62.36 -67.86 -15.29
CA ASN A 34 -62.49 -66.39 -15.22
C ASN A 34 -62.12 -65.84 -13.83
N GLU A 35 -62.54 -66.49 -12.75
CA GLU A 35 -62.13 -66.14 -11.37
C GLU A 35 -60.62 -66.24 -11.18
N ARG A 36 -59.98 -67.28 -11.75
CA ARG A 36 -58.52 -67.43 -11.73
C ARG A 36 -57.83 -66.33 -12.53
N GLU A 37 -58.33 -65.99 -13.71
CA GLU A 37 -57.77 -64.92 -14.54
C GLU A 37 -57.87 -63.56 -13.83
N LEU A 38 -59.00 -63.28 -13.19
CA LEU A 38 -59.20 -62.06 -12.41
C LEU A 38 -58.22 -62.00 -11.22
N ALA A 39 -58.08 -63.09 -10.47
CA ALA A 39 -57.15 -63.16 -9.35
C ALA A 39 -55.67 -63.03 -9.77
N LEU A 40 -55.32 -63.49 -10.98
CA LEU A 40 -53.98 -63.29 -11.54
C LEU A 40 -53.74 -61.82 -11.91
N LYS A 41 -54.73 -61.15 -12.54
CA LYS A 41 -54.66 -59.72 -12.86
C LYS A 41 -54.53 -58.86 -11.60
N ASP A 42 -55.27 -59.19 -10.54
CA ASP A 42 -55.18 -58.47 -9.26
C ASP A 42 -53.78 -58.59 -8.64
N LYS A 43 -53.19 -59.79 -8.66
CA LYS A 43 -51.81 -60.00 -8.20
C LYS A 43 -50.78 -59.27 -9.05
N GLU A 44 -50.95 -59.27 -10.37
CA GLU A 44 -50.05 -58.54 -11.27
C GLU A 44 -50.11 -57.03 -11.03
N LEU A 45 -51.32 -56.49 -10.82
CA LEU A 45 -51.52 -55.10 -10.48
C LEU A 45 -50.90 -54.73 -9.13
N GLU A 46 -51.03 -55.59 -8.12
CA GLU A 46 -50.39 -55.41 -6.81
C GLU A 46 -48.85 -55.38 -6.94
N ILE A 47 -48.27 -56.30 -7.72
CA ILE A 47 -46.82 -56.32 -7.97
C ILE A 47 -46.37 -55.02 -8.66
N GLN A 48 -47.10 -54.54 -9.68
CA GLN A 48 -46.78 -53.29 -10.36
C GLN A 48 -46.83 -52.07 -9.43
N LEU A 49 -47.83 -52.00 -8.55
CA LEU A 49 -47.94 -50.93 -7.57
C LEU A 49 -46.76 -50.94 -6.59
N VAL A 50 -46.41 -52.11 -6.04
CA VAL A 50 -45.27 -52.26 -5.14
C VAL A 50 -43.95 -51.90 -5.83
N MET A 51 -43.77 -52.27 -7.10
CA MET A 51 -42.57 -51.89 -7.86
C MET A 51 -42.51 -50.38 -8.06
N LYS A 52 -43.62 -49.74 -8.46
CA LYS A 52 -43.70 -48.29 -8.66
C LYS A 52 -43.45 -47.50 -7.38
N GLU A 53 -43.96 -47.97 -6.25
CA GLU A 53 -43.67 -47.37 -4.93
C GLU A 53 -42.19 -47.47 -4.58
N LYS A 54 -41.56 -48.63 -4.81
CA LYS A 54 -40.12 -48.81 -4.58
C LYS A 54 -39.27 -47.90 -5.46
N GLU A 55 -39.60 -47.77 -6.74
CA GLU A 55 -38.93 -46.84 -7.66
C GLU A 55 -39.05 -45.39 -7.19
N MET A 56 -40.24 -44.96 -6.77
CA MET A 56 -40.44 -43.62 -6.23
C MET A 56 -39.60 -43.36 -4.97
N VAL A 57 -39.52 -44.33 -4.06
CA VAL A 57 -38.68 -44.23 -2.86
C VAL A 57 -37.20 -44.16 -3.21
N ILE A 58 -36.73 -44.93 -4.19
CA ILE A 58 -35.34 -44.88 -4.66
C ILE A 58 -35.03 -43.50 -5.25
N ASN A 59 -35.88 -43.02 -6.16
CA ASN A 59 -35.69 -41.72 -6.81
C ASN A 59 -35.70 -40.56 -5.79
N ASN A 60 -36.57 -40.60 -4.78
CA ASN A 60 -36.61 -39.58 -3.73
C ASN A 60 -35.31 -39.59 -2.91
N LYS A 61 -34.80 -40.77 -2.54
CA LYS A 61 -33.52 -40.89 -1.83
C LYS A 61 -32.34 -40.40 -2.66
N GLU A 62 -32.34 -40.70 -3.96
CA GLU A 62 -31.29 -40.23 -4.86
C GLU A 62 -31.31 -38.70 -4.99
N LEU A 63 -32.51 -38.10 -5.10
CA LEU A 63 -32.69 -36.64 -5.14
C LEU A 63 -32.20 -35.98 -3.84
N GLU A 64 -32.57 -36.52 -2.67
CA GLU A 64 -32.11 -36.03 -1.36
C GLU A 64 -30.58 -36.09 -1.24
N MET A 65 -29.98 -37.20 -1.67
CA MET A 65 -28.53 -37.37 -1.67
C MET A 65 -27.86 -36.35 -2.60
N GLN A 66 -28.42 -36.11 -3.78
CA GLN A 66 -27.88 -35.17 -4.75
C GLN A 66 -27.96 -33.72 -4.25
N LEU A 67 -29.07 -33.34 -3.59
CA LEU A 67 -29.19 -32.05 -2.92
C LEU A 67 -28.18 -31.89 -1.78
N ALA A 68 -27.98 -32.94 -0.96
CA ALA A 68 -26.99 -32.92 0.11
C ALA A 68 -25.56 -32.76 -0.41
N ILE A 69 -25.20 -33.47 -1.49
CA ILE A 69 -23.89 -33.35 -2.15
C ILE A 69 -23.68 -31.94 -2.69
N ASN A 70 -24.66 -31.40 -3.44
CA ASN A 70 -24.57 -30.06 -4.02
C ASN A 70 -24.37 -28.98 -2.95
N ASN A 71 -25.14 -29.06 -1.86
CA ASN A 71 -25.00 -28.14 -0.74
C ASN A 71 -23.62 -28.25 -0.06
N ALA A 72 -23.11 -29.47 0.14
CA ALA A 72 -21.80 -29.69 0.73
C ALA A 72 -20.65 -29.18 -0.15
N VAL A 73 -20.75 -29.37 -1.47
CA VAL A 73 -19.77 -28.86 -2.44
C VAL A 73 -19.77 -27.34 -2.47
N ASN A 74 -20.94 -26.70 -2.57
CA ASN A 74 -21.06 -25.24 -2.59
C ASN A 74 -20.52 -24.61 -1.30
N ASN A 75 -20.82 -25.19 -0.14
CA ASN A 75 -20.31 -24.68 1.13
C ASN A 75 -18.78 -24.77 1.21
N LYS A 76 -18.19 -25.90 0.77
CA LYS A 76 -16.73 -26.06 0.74
C LYS A 76 -16.07 -25.09 -0.25
N GLU A 77 -16.69 -24.85 -1.40
CA GLU A 77 -16.19 -23.89 -2.37
C GLU A 77 -16.20 -22.46 -1.80
N LEU A 78 -17.27 -22.08 -1.11
CA LEU A 78 -17.38 -20.78 -0.45
C LEU A 78 -16.32 -20.63 0.66
N GLU A 79 -16.14 -21.64 1.51
CA GLU A 79 -15.09 -21.65 2.54
C GLU A 79 -13.69 -21.49 1.94
N MET A 80 -13.42 -22.20 0.84
CA MET A 80 -12.14 -22.12 0.14
C MET A 80 -11.93 -20.73 -0.48
N GLN A 81 -12.94 -20.14 -1.10
CA GLN A 81 -12.86 -18.77 -1.64
C GLN A 81 -12.60 -17.74 -0.53
N LEU A 82 -13.28 -17.85 0.61
CA LEU A 82 -13.05 -16.98 1.77
C LEU A 82 -11.62 -17.13 2.31
N ALA A 83 -11.12 -18.37 2.42
CA ALA A 83 -9.75 -18.63 2.88
C ALA A 83 -8.71 -18.03 1.92
N ILE A 84 -8.91 -18.18 0.60
CA ILE A 84 -8.02 -17.60 -0.42
C ILE A 84 -8.03 -16.07 -0.33
N ASN A 85 -9.21 -15.45 -0.30
CA ASN A 85 -9.33 -13.99 -0.23
C ASN A 85 -8.66 -13.42 1.03
N ASN A 86 -8.87 -14.05 2.18
CA ASN A 86 -8.21 -13.65 3.43
C ASN A 86 -6.68 -13.79 3.35
N ALA A 87 -6.19 -14.90 2.79
CA ALA A 87 -4.75 -15.11 2.63
C ALA A 87 -4.10 -14.09 1.68
N VAL A 88 -4.77 -13.76 0.57
CA VAL A 88 -4.30 -12.74 -0.37
C VAL A 88 -4.29 -11.36 0.27
N ASN A 89 -5.37 -10.96 0.93
CA ASN A 89 -5.45 -9.66 1.61
C ASN A 89 -4.40 -9.51 2.72
N ASN A 90 -4.16 -10.56 3.50
CA ASN A 90 -3.15 -10.53 4.55
C ASN A 90 -1.73 -10.39 3.97
N LYS A 91 -1.41 -11.10 2.90
CA LYS A 91 -0.11 -10.96 2.21
C LYS A 91 0.08 -9.57 1.62
N GLU A 92 -0.96 -9.00 1.03
CA GLU A 92 -0.94 -7.65 0.50
C GLU A 92 -0.68 -6.61 1.61
N LEU A 93 -1.36 -6.74 2.75
CA LEU A 93 -1.16 -5.88 3.91
C LEU A 93 0.27 -5.99 4.45
N GLU A 94 0.81 -7.21 4.57
CA GLU A 94 2.18 -7.45 5.02
C GLU A 94 3.20 -6.84 4.06
N MET A 95 3.00 -6.98 2.75
CA MET A 95 3.85 -6.35 1.74
C MET A 95 3.81 -4.81 1.84
N GLN A 96 2.63 -4.22 2.04
CA GLN A 96 2.50 -2.77 2.22
C GLN A 96 3.21 -2.26 3.48
N LEU A 97 3.15 -3.01 4.58
CA LEU A 97 3.89 -2.68 5.80
C LEU A 97 5.41 -2.73 5.56
N VAL A 98 5.91 -3.80 4.92
CA VAL A 98 7.35 -3.93 4.61
C VAL A 98 7.84 -2.80 3.70
N ILE A 99 7.06 -2.41 2.69
CA ILE A 99 7.41 -1.28 1.81
C ILE A 99 7.47 0.01 2.62
N ARG A 100 6.44 0.28 3.44
CA ARG A 100 6.41 1.47 4.31
C ARG A 100 7.61 1.53 5.25
N ASP A 101 7.99 0.41 5.86
CA ASP A 101 9.11 0.35 6.78
C ASP A 101 10.44 0.62 6.07
N LYS A 102 10.62 0.09 4.85
CA LYS A 102 11.79 0.38 4.00
C LYS A 102 11.84 1.85 3.58
N ASP A 103 10.71 2.42 3.17
CA ASP A 103 10.63 3.83 2.79
C ASP A 103 10.94 4.74 3.99
N MET A 104 10.45 4.38 5.18
CA MET A 104 10.77 5.08 6.43
C MET A 104 12.26 4.99 6.75
N ALA A 105 12.86 3.79 6.71
CA ALA A 105 14.28 3.60 6.96
C ALA A 105 15.14 4.39 5.97
N HIS A 106 14.77 4.39 4.69
CA HIS A 106 15.44 5.18 3.67
C HIS A 106 15.29 6.69 3.92
N ALA A 107 14.11 7.16 4.32
CA ALA A 107 13.89 8.55 4.69
C ALA A 107 14.73 8.98 5.90
N ILE A 108 14.83 8.13 6.94
CA ILE A 108 15.67 8.36 8.12
C ILE A 108 17.14 8.51 7.70
N GLN A 109 17.67 7.57 6.91
CA GLN A 109 19.05 7.61 6.42
C GLN A 109 19.32 8.85 5.56
N MET A 110 18.41 9.17 4.64
CA MET A 110 18.57 10.32 3.75
C MET A 110 18.63 11.64 4.54
N ASN A 111 17.73 11.83 5.52
CA ASN A 111 17.72 13.03 6.35
C ASN A 111 18.98 13.12 7.23
N LYS A 112 19.49 12.00 7.73
CA LYS A 112 20.79 11.95 8.43
C LYS A 112 21.93 12.49 7.56
N PHE A 113 22.06 12.01 6.32
CA PHE A 113 23.12 12.49 5.41
C PHE A 113 22.95 13.96 5.06
N LYS A 114 21.72 14.42 4.80
CA LYS A 114 21.43 15.83 4.56
C LYS A 114 21.83 16.70 5.75
N ARG A 115 21.53 16.26 6.99
CA ARG A 115 21.96 16.94 8.22
C ARG A 115 23.48 17.02 8.33
N GLN A 116 24.20 15.93 8.05
CA GLN A 116 25.67 15.92 8.06
C GLN A 116 26.27 16.88 7.01
N LEU A 117 25.67 16.94 5.82
CA LEU A 117 26.12 17.81 4.73
C LEU A 117 25.66 19.26 4.84
N SER A 118 24.60 19.53 5.62
CA SER A 118 24.01 20.85 5.82
C SER A 118 25.03 21.89 6.25
N TYR A 119 25.88 21.56 7.23
CA TYR A 119 26.95 22.45 7.66
C TYR A 119 27.92 22.81 6.53
N VAL A 120 28.44 21.78 5.84
CA VAL A 120 29.48 21.95 4.82
C VAL A 120 28.95 22.73 3.61
N THR A 121 27.74 22.40 3.16
CA THR A 121 27.13 23.04 1.98
C THR A 121 26.74 24.49 2.24
N ARG A 122 26.13 24.80 3.39
CA ARG A 122 25.81 26.18 3.81
C ARG A 122 27.07 27.02 3.94
N ARG A 123 28.10 26.47 4.58
CA ARG A 123 29.37 27.16 4.81
C ARG A 123 30.08 27.50 3.49
N TYR A 124 30.17 26.55 2.56
CA TYR A 124 30.77 26.79 1.24
C TYR A 124 30.08 27.96 0.51
N LEU A 125 28.75 28.02 0.63
CA LEU A 125 27.96 29.09 0.01
C LEU A 125 28.22 30.45 0.64
N LEU A 126 28.36 30.50 1.97
CA LEU A 126 28.74 31.71 2.71
C LEU A 126 30.16 32.17 2.38
N GLU A 127 31.11 31.24 2.24
CA GLU A 127 32.47 31.58 1.83
C GLU A 127 32.46 32.23 0.45
N LYS A 128 31.74 31.64 -0.52
CA LYS A 128 31.54 32.25 -1.84
C LYS A 128 30.90 33.63 -1.77
N LEU A 129 29.82 33.77 -0.99
CA LEU A 129 29.17 35.05 -0.77
C LEU A 129 30.19 36.10 -0.34
N PHE A 130 30.96 35.80 0.71
CA PHE A 130 31.89 36.76 1.27
C PHE A 130 33.08 37.06 0.36
N PHE A 131 33.55 36.09 -0.42
CA PHE A 131 34.54 36.36 -1.47
C PHE A 131 34.00 37.36 -2.51
N GLU A 132 32.76 37.21 -2.96
CA GLU A 132 32.12 38.17 -3.88
C GLU A 132 31.92 39.55 -3.24
N VAL A 133 31.60 39.60 -1.94
CA VAL A 133 31.50 40.87 -1.20
C VAL A 133 32.85 41.59 -1.16
N PHE A 134 33.97 40.88 -1.01
CA PHE A 134 35.29 41.51 -1.09
C PHE A 134 35.59 42.11 -2.46
N SER A 135 35.06 41.52 -3.54
CA SER A 135 35.21 42.04 -4.90
C SER A 135 34.52 43.39 -5.13
N LEU A 136 33.70 43.87 -4.17
CA LEU A 136 33.14 45.23 -4.23
C LEU A 136 34.20 46.33 -4.29
N VAL A 137 35.39 46.09 -3.72
CA VAL A 137 36.50 47.07 -3.74
C VAL A 137 36.91 47.40 -5.17
N ASP A 138 36.90 46.40 -6.04
CA ASP A 138 37.28 46.52 -7.45
C ASP A 138 36.06 46.83 -8.35
N SER A 139 34.86 46.92 -7.77
CA SER A 139 33.64 47.20 -8.53
C SER A 139 33.59 48.66 -8.99
N GLN A 140 33.09 48.89 -10.21
CA GLN A 140 32.80 50.23 -10.71
C GLN A 140 31.42 50.76 -10.25
N ASP A 141 30.72 50.03 -9.38
CA ASP A 141 29.39 50.42 -8.90
C ASP A 141 29.52 51.61 -7.91
N LEU A 142 28.91 52.74 -8.28
CA LEU A 142 28.92 53.95 -7.47
C LEU A 142 28.36 53.75 -6.07
N LEU A 143 27.29 52.94 -5.90
CA LEU A 143 26.70 52.66 -4.60
C LEU A 143 27.65 51.84 -3.73
N ALA A 144 28.34 50.85 -4.32
CA ALA A 144 29.34 50.07 -3.61
C ALA A 144 30.50 50.94 -3.13
N GLN A 145 31.03 51.80 -4.01
CA GLN A 145 32.11 52.72 -3.66
C GLN A 145 31.68 53.74 -2.59
N GLN A 146 30.46 54.25 -2.66
CA GLN A 146 29.90 55.15 -1.62
C GLN A 146 29.74 54.43 -0.28
N ALA A 147 29.25 53.19 -0.27
CA ALA A 147 29.11 52.41 0.96
C ALA A 147 30.47 52.10 1.59
N LEU A 148 31.47 51.70 0.79
CA LEU A 148 32.85 51.49 1.25
C LEU A 148 33.50 52.79 1.77
N ALA A 149 33.14 53.94 1.19
CA ALA A 149 33.60 55.25 1.62
C ALA A 149 33.08 55.67 3.01
N LYS A 150 31.97 55.08 3.49
CA LYS A 150 31.44 55.30 4.85
C LYS A 150 32.15 54.48 5.92
N LEU A 151 32.86 53.43 5.54
CA LEU A 151 33.63 52.60 6.47
C LEU A 151 34.81 53.39 7.06
N SER A 152 35.14 53.09 8.33
CA SER A 152 36.32 53.66 8.98
C SER A 152 37.61 53.30 8.22
N THR A 153 38.64 54.12 8.36
CA THR A 153 39.94 53.91 7.69
C THR A 153 40.54 52.54 8.03
N SER A 154 40.36 52.06 9.27
CA SER A 154 40.84 50.74 9.70
C SER A 154 40.08 49.61 8.97
N GLN A 155 38.75 49.66 8.97
CA GLN A 155 37.91 48.67 8.28
C GLN A 155 38.21 48.65 6.78
N ARG A 156 38.29 49.81 6.12
CA ARG A 156 38.56 49.88 4.68
C ARG A 156 39.92 49.29 4.30
N LYS A 157 40.97 49.53 5.09
CA LYS A 157 42.30 48.94 4.85
C LYS A 157 42.31 47.41 4.98
N ARG A 158 41.43 46.87 5.82
CA ARG A 158 41.31 45.43 6.10
C ARG A 158 40.26 44.74 5.23
N PHE A 159 39.42 45.49 4.51
CA PHE A 159 38.36 44.98 3.64
C PHE A 159 38.94 44.32 2.39
N LYS A 160 39.57 43.16 2.56
CA LYS A 160 40.13 42.33 1.50
C LYS A 160 40.30 40.90 2.03
N PRO A 161 40.36 39.89 1.13
CA PRO A 161 40.58 38.52 1.53
C PRO A 161 41.82 38.38 2.43
N LYS A 162 41.79 37.46 3.40
CA LYS A 162 42.86 37.17 4.38
C LYS A 162 43.18 38.27 5.41
N SER A 163 42.68 39.49 5.24
CA SER A 163 42.90 40.60 6.19
C SER A 163 41.73 40.84 7.16
N MET A 164 40.55 40.42 6.74
CA MET A 164 39.32 40.41 7.52
C MET A 164 38.78 38.99 7.53
N SER A 165 38.47 38.48 8.73
CA SER A 165 37.85 37.16 8.83
C SER A 165 36.40 37.24 8.36
N MET A 166 35.85 36.10 7.94
CA MET A 166 34.46 36.01 7.52
C MET A 166 33.48 36.34 8.66
N THR A 167 33.83 36.01 9.92
CA THR A 167 33.05 36.43 11.09
C THR A 167 33.06 37.94 11.26
N GLU A 168 34.20 38.59 11.04
CA GLU A 168 34.30 40.05 11.10
C GLU A 168 33.53 40.71 9.95
N LEU A 169 33.59 40.16 8.74
CA LEU A 169 32.79 40.65 7.61
C LEU A 169 31.28 40.45 7.86
N ASN A 170 30.87 39.32 8.43
CA ASN A 170 29.48 39.05 8.81
C ASN A 170 28.97 40.14 9.76
N ARG A 171 29.71 40.43 10.84
CA ARG A 171 29.38 41.50 11.78
C ARG A 171 29.34 42.87 11.11
N LEU A 172 30.25 43.13 10.18
CA LEU A 172 30.28 44.39 9.43
C LEU A 172 29.03 44.57 8.57
N LEU A 173 28.59 43.52 7.87
CA LEU A 173 27.38 43.53 7.02
C LEU A 173 26.09 43.58 7.86
N LEU A 174 26.09 42.99 9.05
CA LEU A 174 24.98 43.12 10.01
C LEU A 174 24.86 44.56 10.52
N ALA A 175 25.99 45.22 10.82
CA ALA A 175 26.01 46.57 11.38
C ALA A 175 25.85 47.70 10.34
N ASN A 176 26.08 47.42 9.05
CA ASN A 176 26.08 48.44 7.98
C ASN A 176 25.09 48.09 6.87
N ASP A 177 23.87 48.61 6.98
CA ASP A 177 22.81 48.39 6.00
C ASP A 177 23.19 48.87 4.59
N ASP A 178 23.81 50.05 4.49
CA ASP A 178 24.25 50.59 3.19
C ASP A 178 25.22 49.66 2.46
N LEU A 179 26.18 49.08 3.20
CA LEU A 179 27.14 48.14 2.66
C LEU A 179 26.47 46.84 2.25
N ARG A 180 25.55 46.32 3.07
CA ARG A 180 24.80 45.11 2.77
C ARG A 180 23.91 45.28 1.54
N ILE A 181 23.18 46.38 1.44
CA ILE A 181 22.32 46.71 0.28
C ILE A 181 23.16 46.81 -0.99
N ALA A 182 24.30 47.51 -0.93
CA ALA A 182 25.20 47.63 -2.08
C ALA A 182 25.77 46.27 -2.50
N ALA A 183 26.20 45.46 -1.54
CA ALA A 183 26.66 44.09 -1.78
C ALA A 183 25.58 43.24 -2.44
N TRP A 184 24.35 43.29 -1.93
CA TRP A 184 23.27 42.43 -2.43
C TRP A 184 22.89 42.83 -3.85
N LYS A 185 22.80 44.14 -4.10
CA LYS A 185 22.56 44.66 -5.45
C LYS A 185 23.63 44.21 -6.44
N TYR A 186 24.91 44.33 -6.07
CA TYR A 186 26.04 43.89 -6.90
C TYR A 186 25.94 42.41 -7.27
N MET A 187 25.48 41.58 -6.33
CA MET A 187 25.36 40.13 -6.52
C MET A 187 24.03 39.66 -7.12
N GLY A 188 23.08 40.56 -7.37
CA GLY A 188 21.72 40.19 -7.82
C GLY A 188 20.84 39.54 -6.75
N LEU A 189 21.13 39.78 -5.47
CA LEU A 189 20.28 39.43 -4.34
C LEU A 189 19.22 40.51 -4.09
N PRO A 190 18.06 40.17 -3.51
CA PRO A 190 17.10 41.18 -3.04
C PRO A 190 17.76 42.12 -2.03
N GLN A 191 17.58 43.43 -2.19
CA GLN A 191 18.28 44.43 -1.35
C GLN A 191 17.79 44.43 0.10
N ASP A 192 16.54 44.04 0.32
CA ASP A 192 15.89 43.87 1.61
C ASP A 192 16.18 42.50 2.26
N LEU A 193 16.93 41.63 1.58
CA LEU A 193 17.29 40.31 2.10
C LEU A 193 18.07 40.43 3.41
N ARG A 194 17.46 39.90 4.48
CA ARG A 194 18.05 39.92 5.81
C ARG A 194 19.17 38.89 5.93
N LEU A 195 20.29 39.32 6.50
CA LEU A 195 21.41 38.44 6.83
C LEU A 195 21.11 37.77 8.19
N PRO A 196 21.11 36.42 8.27
CA PRO A 196 20.92 35.74 9.55
C PRO A 196 22.05 36.03 10.54
N HIS A 197 21.73 36.00 11.83
CA HIS A 197 22.73 36.11 12.89
C HIS A 197 23.36 34.75 13.11
N PHE A 198 24.53 34.57 12.53
CA PHE A 198 25.19 33.28 12.61
C PHE A 198 26.06 33.10 13.87
N ASP A 199 26.39 34.19 14.57
CA ASP A 199 27.28 34.21 15.74
C ASP A 199 26.75 33.39 16.95
N GLU A 200 25.46 33.02 16.95
CA GLU A 200 24.79 32.35 18.08
C GLU A 200 24.45 30.88 17.84
N SER A 201 24.70 30.33 16.64
CA SER A 201 24.36 28.93 16.37
C SER A 201 25.45 27.98 16.90
N PRO A 202 25.17 27.13 17.91
CA PRO A 202 26.15 26.18 18.43
C PRO A 202 26.55 25.12 17.39
N GLU A 203 25.73 24.90 16.35
CA GLU A 203 26.05 24.01 15.22
C GLU A 203 27.01 24.67 14.21
N LEU A 204 26.98 26.00 14.15
CA LEU A 204 27.93 26.79 13.39
C LEU A 204 29.04 27.20 14.35
N LEU A 205 29.93 26.27 14.71
CA LEU A 205 31.17 26.61 15.40
C LEU A 205 32.02 27.50 14.46
N TYR A 206 31.73 28.81 14.46
CA TYR A 206 32.49 29.88 13.80
C TYR A 206 33.92 30.00 14.31
N GLY A 207 34.28 29.19 15.32
CA GLY A 207 35.59 29.18 15.97
C GLY A 207 36.75 29.05 14.99
N ILE A 208 36.56 28.40 13.85
CA ILE A 208 37.52 28.47 12.75
C ILE A 208 36.72 28.31 11.46
N LEU A 209 36.41 29.43 10.78
CA LEU A 209 36.24 29.38 9.33
C LEU A 209 37.60 29.03 8.71
N SER A 210 38.07 27.80 8.96
CA SER A 210 39.33 27.24 8.49
C SER A 210 39.33 27.29 6.98
N GLU A 211 40.36 27.92 6.42
CA GLU A 211 40.61 28.07 4.98
C GLU A 211 40.82 26.72 4.26
N ALA A 212 40.69 25.58 4.96
CA ALA A 212 41.09 24.25 4.51
C ALA A 212 39.95 23.27 4.14
N MET A 213 38.67 23.67 4.19
CA MET A 213 37.58 22.78 3.76
C MET A 213 37.23 22.99 2.27
N HIS A 214 38.05 22.41 1.39
CA HIS A 214 37.75 22.31 -0.05
C HIS A 214 36.76 21.18 -0.32
N SER A 215 35.53 21.29 0.21
CA SER A 215 34.45 20.40 -0.21
C SER A 215 34.10 20.67 -1.68
N SER A 216 33.68 19.62 -2.40
CA SER A 216 33.33 19.75 -3.81
C SER A 216 32.18 20.74 -4.00
N ASN A 217 32.12 21.37 -5.17
CA ASN A 217 31.11 22.35 -5.58
C ASN A 217 29.72 21.69 -5.79
N GLY A 218 29.28 20.84 -4.86
CA GLY A 218 28.05 20.04 -4.94
C GLY A 218 26.84 20.89 -5.31
N ALA A 219 25.89 20.32 -6.03
CA ALA A 219 24.76 21.05 -6.59
C ALA A 219 23.77 21.57 -5.53
N TYR A 220 23.83 21.03 -4.31
CA TYR A 220 22.81 21.21 -3.28
C TYR A 220 23.30 22.02 -2.08
N VAL A 221 22.35 22.68 -1.43
CA VAL A 221 22.45 23.32 -0.12
C VAL A 221 21.35 22.74 0.74
N TYR A 222 21.70 22.20 1.90
CA TYR A 222 20.72 21.59 2.80
C TYR A 222 20.40 22.51 3.97
N ILE A 223 19.11 22.67 4.27
CA ILE A 223 18.62 23.38 5.45
C ILE A 223 17.61 22.52 6.22
N SER A 224 17.55 22.70 7.53
CA SER A 224 16.55 22.04 8.37
C SER A 224 15.17 22.59 8.07
N ASP A 225 14.14 21.75 8.15
CA ASP A 225 12.73 22.16 8.17
C ASP A 225 12.37 23.01 9.41
N GLN A 226 13.19 22.96 10.45
CA GLN A 226 13.09 23.78 11.67
C GLN A 226 13.95 25.06 11.59
N ALA A 227 14.63 25.32 10.47
CA ALA A 227 15.45 26.53 10.31
C ALA A 227 14.58 27.80 10.40
N PRO A 228 15.07 28.88 11.04
CA PRO A 228 14.35 30.15 11.09
C PRO A 228 14.00 30.65 9.68
N ALA A 229 12.82 31.25 9.52
CA ALA A 229 12.34 31.73 8.20
C ALA A 229 13.34 32.68 7.50
N VAL A 230 14.02 33.53 8.28
CA VAL A 230 15.07 34.44 7.77
C VAL A 230 16.25 33.65 7.20
N GLU A 231 16.67 32.56 7.84
CA GLU A 231 17.75 31.71 7.34
C GLU A 231 17.33 30.96 6.08
N ALA A 232 16.12 30.39 6.07
CA ALA A 232 15.59 29.67 4.90
C ALA A 232 15.47 30.58 3.67
N GLU A 233 14.94 31.79 3.85
CA GLU A 233 14.82 32.79 2.77
C GLU A 233 16.20 33.25 2.28
N PHE A 234 17.14 33.47 3.20
CA PHE A 234 18.51 33.85 2.87
C PHE A 234 19.19 32.79 2.00
N PHE A 235 19.23 31.52 2.44
CA PHE A 235 19.87 30.45 1.68
C PHE A 235 19.13 30.14 0.38
N LYS A 236 17.81 30.32 0.30
CA LYS A 236 17.06 30.19 -0.95
C LYS A 236 17.53 31.19 -2.01
N ASN A 237 17.66 32.46 -1.62
CA ASN A 237 18.12 33.50 -2.54
C ASN A 237 19.60 33.32 -2.91
N LEU A 238 20.41 32.90 -1.95
CA LEU A 238 21.83 32.66 -2.15
C LEU A 238 22.10 31.47 -3.07
N ALA A 239 21.35 30.37 -2.87
CA ALA A 239 21.40 29.20 -3.73
C ALA A 239 21.04 29.56 -5.18
N ARG A 240 20.01 30.39 -5.39
CA ARG A 240 19.64 30.88 -6.73
C ARG A 240 20.78 31.62 -7.41
N VAL A 241 21.42 32.57 -6.72
CA VAL A 241 22.52 33.38 -7.30
C VAL A 241 23.72 32.49 -7.67
N PHE A 242 24.08 31.54 -6.82
CA PHE A 242 25.20 30.62 -7.04
C PHE A 242 24.83 29.34 -7.80
N ARG A 243 23.63 29.27 -8.39
CA ARG A 243 23.12 28.14 -9.17
C ARG A 243 23.21 26.81 -8.42
N LYS A 244 22.64 26.81 -7.21
CA LYS A 244 22.47 25.66 -6.32
C LYS A 244 21.00 25.36 -6.11
N GLU A 245 20.71 24.11 -5.81
CA GLU A 245 19.39 23.65 -5.38
C GLU A 245 19.32 23.66 -3.85
N LEU A 246 18.26 24.27 -3.31
CA LEU A 246 18.00 24.25 -1.88
C LEU A 246 17.11 23.05 -1.56
N GLU A 247 17.61 22.14 -0.74
CA GLU A 247 16.84 21.02 -0.23
C GLU A 247 16.60 21.16 1.27
N ILE A 248 15.38 20.83 1.68
CA ILE A 248 14.96 20.81 3.08
C ILE A 248 15.05 19.37 3.59
N TYR A 249 15.59 19.18 4.78
CA TYR A 249 15.60 17.90 5.48
C TYR A 249 14.80 17.98 6.78
N ASN A 250 14.20 16.86 7.16
CA ASN A 250 13.49 16.72 8.41
C ASN A 250 14.47 16.51 9.57
N GLN A 251 14.50 17.45 10.51
CA GLN A 251 15.43 17.40 11.65
C GLN A 251 15.15 16.20 12.56
N ASP A 252 13.89 15.92 12.87
CA ASP A 252 13.51 14.87 13.82
C ASP A 252 13.92 13.48 13.33
N LEU A 253 13.71 13.19 12.05
CA LEU A 253 14.16 11.94 11.41
C LEU A 253 15.69 11.82 11.39
N ALA A 254 16.40 12.93 11.17
CA ALA A 254 17.85 12.94 11.19
C ALA A 254 18.40 12.69 12.62
N GLU A 255 17.75 13.21 13.65
CA GLU A 255 18.12 12.99 15.04
C GLU A 255 17.81 11.57 15.51
N HIS A 256 16.67 11.01 15.10
CA HIS A 256 16.33 9.60 15.36
C HIS A 256 17.44 8.66 14.88
N ALA A 257 17.91 8.85 13.64
CA ALA A 257 18.99 8.04 13.06
C ALA A 257 20.28 8.06 13.91
N ILE A 258 20.61 9.21 14.49
CA ILE A 258 21.85 9.41 15.25
C ILE A 258 21.73 8.81 16.65
N GLN A 259 20.54 8.91 17.25
CA GLN A 259 20.27 8.30 18.55
C GLN A 259 20.33 6.76 18.47
N GLU A 260 19.74 6.16 17.43
CA GLU A 260 19.78 4.71 17.24
C GLU A 260 21.20 4.17 17.08
N GLU A 261 22.05 4.84 16.29
CA GLU A 261 23.47 4.45 16.16
C GLU A 261 24.25 4.61 17.46
N GLY A 262 23.98 5.67 18.22
CA GLY A 262 24.60 5.88 19.53
C GLY A 262 24.24 4.78 20.54
N VAL A 263 23.01 4.24 20.47
CA VAL A 263 22.58 3.10 21.28
C VAL A 263 23.24 1.81 20.80
N GLN A 264 23.25 1.54 19.49
CA GLN A 264 23.86 0.33 18.94
C GLN A 264 25.38 0.26 19.20
N ALA A 265 26.10 1.38 19.08
CA ALA A 265 27.52 1.45 19.39
C ALA A 265 27.80 1.13 20.87
N ARG A 266 26.99 1.68 21.80
CA ARG A 266 27.12 1.40 23.25
C ARG A 266 26.82 -0.05 23.61
N VAL A 267 25.86 -0.68 22.92
CA VAL A 267 25.53 -2.09 23.11
C VAL A 267 26.66 -2.99 22.59
N ALA A 268 27.24 -2.65 21.43
CA ALA A 268 28.39 -3.38 20.89
C ALA A 268 29.60 -3.33 21.83
N ASP A 269 29.93 -2.14 22.35
CA ASP A 269 31.02 -1.93 23.31
C ASP A 269 30.78 -2.63 24.66
N ALA A 270 29.53 -2.78 25.10
CA ALA A 270 29.18 -3.50 26.32
C ALA A 270 29.22 -5.04 26.16
N SER A 271 29.28 -5.53 24.92
CA SER A 271 29.31 -6.96 24.59
C SER A 271 30.69 -7.48 24.15
N ALA A 272 31.69 -6.60 24.10
CA ALA A 272 33.11 -6.90 23.81
C ALA A 272 33.94 -6.93 25.09
#